data_AF-A0A4Q7WYZ7-F1
#
_entry.id   AF-A0A4Q7WYZ7-F1
#
_cell.length_a   1.000
_cell.length_b   1.000
_cell.length_c   1.000
_cell.angle_alpha   90.00
_cell.angle_beta   90.00
_cell.angle_gamma   90.00
#
_symmetry.space_group_name_H-M   'P 1'
#
loop_
_entity.id
_entity.type
_entity.pdbx_description
1 polymer ?
#
loop_
_entity_poly.entity_id
_entity_poly.type
_entity_poly.pdbx_seq_one_letter_code
_entity_poly.pdbx_strand_id
1 'polypeptide(L)'
;MDEVGIPLQAFGALLHSQHIGMVCRALNMYQVAAAYTRVSGGNPLEPMADEVRQVAREILARPPAEPDEDLRAGFDHVSALNVLTVLAEPADAELIAGVLESTTNEEIRAVAKLAAATAHT
;
A
#
# COMPACT_ATOMS: atom_id res chain seq x y z
N MET A 1 15.96 -24.79 -8.33
CA MET A 1 16.27 -23.39 -8.66
C MET A 1 15.43 -22.60 -7.68
N ASP A 2 16.01 -22.22 -6.54
CA ASP A 2 15.30 -21.47 -5.51
C ASP A 2 14.96 -20.11 -6.12
N GLU A 3 13.68 -19.91 -6.37
CA GLU A 3 13.16 -18.63 -6.81
C GLU A 3 13.50 -17.63 -5.70
N VAL A 4 14.33 -16.63 -6.01
CA VAL A 4 14.76 -15.61 -5.04
C VAL A 4 13.59 -14.65 -4.80
N GLY A 5 12.51 -15.19 -4.24
CA GLY A 5 11.46 -14.41 -3.61
C GLY A 5 12.02 -13.78 -2.35
N ILE A 6 11.57 -12.57 -2.04
CA ILE A 6 11.93 -11.91 -0.79
C ILE A 6 11.41 -12.78 0.35
N PRO A 7 12.27 -13.23 1.29
CA PRO A 7 11.81 -14.03 2.42
C PRO A 7 10.73 -13.26 3.19
N LEU A 8 9.61 -13.91 3.54
CA LEU A 8 8.49 -13.28 4.25
C LEU A 8 8.94 -12.54 5.52
N GLN A 9 9.93 -13.07 6.22
CA GLN A 9 10.53 -12.42 7.39
C GLN A 9 11.19 -11.08 7.05
N ALA A 10 11.92 -11.00 5.93
CA ALA A 10 12.55 -9.76 5.48
C ALA A 10 11.50 -8.75 5.01
N PHE A 11 10.46 -9.22 4.31
CA PHE A 11 9.33 -8.36 3.94
C PHE A 11 8.63 -7.80 5.19
N GLY A 12 8.32 -8.65 6.17
CA GLY A 12 7.70 -8.24 7.42
C GLY A 12 8.55 -7.25 8.22
N ALA A 13 9.88 -7.39 8.21
CA ALA A 13 10.77 -6.43 8.84
C ALA A 13 10.72 -5.04 8.16
N LEU A 14 10.57 -4.99 6.84
CA LEU A 14 10.37 -3.72 6.12
C LEU A 14 9.01 -3.12 6.43
N LEU A 15 7.95 -3.94 6.43
CA LEU A 15 6.57 -3.51 6.65
C LEU A 15 6.37 -2.87 8.04
N HIS A 16 7.06 -3.37 9.06
CA HIS A 16 6.97 -2.86 10.44
C HIS A 16 8.13 -1.94 10.83
N SER A 17 8.90 -1.45 9.86
CA SER A 17 10.01 -0.55 10.12
C SER A 17 9.51 0.77 10.71
N GLN A 18 10.30 1.37 11.60
CA GLN A 18 10.06 2.74 12.09
C GLN A 18 10.39 3.80 11.03
N HIS A 19 11.07 3.40 9.94
CA HIS A 19 11.38 4.28 8.82
C HIS A 19 10.27 4.20 7.77
N ILE A 20 9.49 5.28 7.62
CA ILE A 20 8.33 5.33 6.70
C ILE A 20 8.70 4.97 5.25
N GLY A 21 9.89 5.36 4.78
CA GLY A 21 10.36 4.99 3.44
C GLY A 21 10.50 3.48 3.23
N MET A 22 10.89 2.72 4.27
CA MET A 22 10.98 1.25 4.22
C MET A 22 9.59 0.62 4.19
N VAL A 23 8.64 1.17 4.94
CA VAL A 23 7.25 0.73 4.91
C VAL A 23 6.66 0.96 3.52
N CYS A 24 6.83 2.17 2.94
CA CYS A 24 6.37 2.48 1.59
C CYS A 24 6.97 1.53 0.55
N ARG A 25 8.26 1.18 0.71
CA ARG A 25 8.93 0.20 -0.14
C ARG A 25 8.28 -1.18 -0.04
N ALA A 26 7.93 -1.64 1.17
CA ALA A 26 7.23 -2.91 1.37
C ALA A 26 5.84 -2.89 0.71
N LEU A 27 5.06 -1.82 0.87
CA LEU A 27 3.74 -1.68 0.24
C LEU A 27 3.83 -1.74 -1.29
N ASN A 28 4.78 -1.01 -1.87
CA ASN A 28 5.01 -1.01 -3.31
C ASN A 28 5.51 -2.39 -3.80
N MET A 29 6.34 -3.08 -3.02
CA MET A 29 6.77 -4.46 -3.34
C MET A 29 5.57 -5.42 -3.38
N TYR A 30 4.64 -5.32 -2.44
CA TYR A 30 3.42 -6.13 -2.46
C TYR A 30 2.59 -5.83 -3.71
N GLN A 31 2.38 -4.55 -4.02
CA GLN A 31 1.59 -4.15 -5.18
C GLN A 31 2.18 -4.67 -6.49
N VAL A 32 3.51 -4.60 -6.64
CA VAL A 32 4.23 -5.16 -7.79
C VAL A 32 4.04 -6.68 -7.86
N ALA A 33 4.25 -7.40 -6.75
CA ALA A 33 4.08 -8.86 -6.73
C ALA A 33 2.64 -9.28 -7.07
N ALA A 34 1.65 -8.54 -6.59
CA ALA A 34 0.25 -8.76 -6.91
C ALA A 34 -0.06 -8.51 -8.40
N ALA A 35 0.54 -7.49 -9.02
CA ALA A 35 0.38 -7.22 -10.45
C ALA A 35 0.89 -8.38 -11.35
N TYR A 36 1.90 -9.11 -10.90
CA TYR A 36 2.49 -10.24 -11.65
C TYR A 36 1.87 -11.60 -11.33
N THR A 37 0.89 -11.69 -10.42
CA THR A 37 0.32 -12.96 -9.93
C THR A 37 -0.13 -13.91 -11.04
N ARG A 38 -0.72 -13.38 -12.12
CA ARG A 38 -1.17 -14.19 -13.28
C ARG A 38 -0.03 -14.80 -14.09
N VAL A 39 1.17 -14.22 -14.02
CA VAL A 39 2.35 -14.64 -14.78
C VAL A 39 3.30 -15.48 -13.92
N SER A 40 3.36 -15.22 -12.60
CA SER A 40 4.22 -15.92 -11.64
C SER A 40 3.60 -17.17 -10.99
N GLY A 41 2.32 -17.46 -11.26
CA GLY A 41 1.62 -18.60 -10.64
C GLY A 41 1.19 -18.37 -9.19
N GLY A 42 1.19 -17.12 -8.73
CA GLY A 42 0.83 -16.73 -7.36
C GLY A 42 1.54 -15.45 -6.91
N ASN A 43 1.03 -14.80 -5.87
CA ASN A 43 1.76 -13.73 -5.17
C ASN A 43 2.53 -14.37 -3.99
N PRO A 44 3.88 -14.38 -4.01
CA PRO A 44 4.65 -14.97 -2.91
C PRO A 44 4.45 -14.25 -1.56
N LEU A 45 3.90 -13.03 -1.58
CA LEU A 45 3.61 -12.22 -0.39
C LEU A 45 2.15 -12.35 0.09
N GLU A 46 1.31 -13.12 -0.61
CA GLU A 46 -0.11 -13.33 -0.25
C GLU A 46 -0.35 -13.71 1.22
N PRO A 47 0.51 -14.51 1.90
CA PRO A 47 0.34 -14.79 3.33
C PRO A 47 0.36 -13.55 4.24
N MET A 48 0.80 -12.40 3.74
CA MET A 48 0.89 -11.14 4.49
C MET A 48 -0.17 -10.11 4.06
N ALA A 49 -1.14 -10.50 3.22
CA ALA A 49 -2.14 -9.58 2.66
C ALA A 49 -2.90 -8.77 3.73
N ASP A 50 -3.40 -9.44 4.76
CA ASP A 50 -4.16 -8.79 5.85
C ASP A 50 -3.31 -7.77 6.61
N GLU A 51 -2.05 -8.11 6.88
CA GLU A 51 -1.11 -7.23 7.59
C GLU A 51 -0.71 -6.03 6.74
N VAL A 52 -0.48 -6.24 5.44
CA VAL A 52 -0.22 -5.16 4.47
C VAL A 52 -1.41 -4.22 4.37
N ARG A 53 -2.64 -4.74 4.30
CA ARG A 53 -3.86 -3.92 4.30
C ARG A 53 -3.98 -3.12 5.60
N GLN A 54 -3.74 -3.76 6.75
CA GLN A 54 -3.80 -3.10 8.05
C GLN A 54 -2.81 -1.93 8.15
N VAL A 55 -1.56 -2.12 7.74
CA VAL A 55 -0.55 -1.05 7.71
C VAL A 55 -0.92 0.07 6.75
N ALA A 56 -1.45 -0.25 5.57
CA ALA A 56 -1.95 0.77 4.65
C ALA A 56 -3.07 1.62 5.27
N ARG A 57 -4.03 0.98 5.97
CA ARG A 57 -5.09 1.70 6.70
C ARG A 57 -4.53 2.61 7.79
N GLU A 58 -3.54 2.15 8.55
CA GLU A 58 -2.90 2.93 9.61
C GLU A 58 -2.15 4.16 9.11
N ILE A 59 -1.60 4.10 7.90
CA ILE A 59 -0.99 5.26 7.23
C ILE A 59 -2.08 6.26 6.84
N LEU A 60 -3.17 5.80 6.22
CA LEU A 60 -4.26 6.67 5.76
C LEU A 60 -5.07 7.31 6.90
N ALA A 61 -5.03 6.71 8.09
CA ALA A 61 -5.65 7.28 9.29
C ALA A 61 -4.90 8.52 9.85
N ARG A 62 -3.73 8.85 9.30
CA ARG A 62 -2.89 9.99 9.70
C ARG A 62 -2.77 10.99 8.54
N PRO A 63 -2.44 12.27 8.83
CA PRO A 63 -2.08 13.21 7.76
C PRO A 63 -0.93 12.66 6.90
N PRO A 64 -0.91 12.93 5.58
CA PRO A 64 0.20 12.51 4.71
C PRO A 64 1.54 13.03 5.23
N ALA A 65 2.59 12.23 5.07
CA ALA A 65 3.93 12.62 5.47
C ALA A 65 4.39 13.90 4.75
N GLU A 66 5.00 14.81 5.52
CA GLU A 66 5.76 15.93 4.98
C GLU A 66 6.97 15.42 4.19
N PRO A 67 7.47 16.19 3.20
CA PRO A 67 8.65 15.78 2.45
C PRO A 67 9.90 15.79 3.33
N ASP A 68 10.81 14.84 3.09
CA ASP A 68 12.15 14.79 3.67
C ASP A 68 13.22 14.50 2.60
N GLU A 69 14.45 14.20 3.01
CA GLU A 69 15.56 13.92 2.08
C GLU A 69 15.34 12.67 1.20
N ASP A 70 14.56 11.71 1.69
CA ASP A 70 14.35 10.40 1.06
C ASP A 70 12.92 10.25 0.48
N LEU A 71 11.98 11.10 0.89
CA LEU A 71 10.56 10.96 0.62
C LEU A 71 9.93 12.26 0.12
N ARG A 72 9.28 12.19 -1.05
CA ARG A 72 8.43 13.29 -1.52
C ARG A 72 7.14 13.38 -0.70
N ALA A 73 6.59 14.59 -0.60
CA ALA A 73 5.36 14.86 0.15
C ALA A 73 4.21 13.92 -0.24
N GLY A 74 3.59 13.28 0.75
CA GLY A 74 2.44 12.39 0.58
C GLY A 74 2.72 11.07 -0.13
N PHE A 75 3.99 10.68 -0.30
CA PHE A 75 4.34 9.39 -0.91
C PHE A 75 3.82 8.19 -0.13
N ASP A 76 3.75 8.31 1.20
CA ASP A 76 3.19 7.30 2.10
C ASP A 76 1.72 7.00 1.78
N HIS A 77 0.91 8.05 1.60
CA HIS A 77 -0.47 7.93 1.17
C HIS A 77 -0.58 7.33 -0.22
N VAL A 78 0.26 7.75 -1.16
CA VAL A 78 0.29 7.16 -2.52
C VAL A 78 0.60 5.66 -2.45
N SER A 79 1.61 5.24 -1.69
CA SER A 79 1.96 3.83 -1.52
C SER A 79 0.88 3.01 -0.84
N ALA A 80 0.26 3.54 0.22
CA ALA A 80 -0.87 2.90 0.91
C ALA A 80 -2.09 2.74 0.01
N LEU A 81 -2.50 3.79 -0.71
CA LEU A 81 -3.61 3.70 -1.65
C LEU A 81 -3.30 2.76 -2.82
N ASN A 82 -2.05 2.74 -3.30
CA ASN A 82 -1.66 1.89 -4.42
C ASN A 82 -1.80 0.40 -4.06
N VAL A 83 -1.42 -0.02 -2.85
CA VAL A 83 -1.63 -1.40 -2.43
C VAL A 83 -3.12 -1.73 -2.22
N LEU A 84 -3.92 -0.77 -1.77
CA LEU A 84 -5.36 -0.91 -1.63
C LEU A 84 -6.10 -1.01 -2.97
N THR A 85 -5.49 -0.63 -4.10
CA THR A 85 -6.06 -0.95 -5.43
C THR A 85 -6.21 -2.45 -5.68
N VAL A 86 -5.51 -3.29 -4.90
CA VAL A 86 -5.59 -4.75 -4.98
C VAL A 86 -6.21 -5.36 -3.71
N LEU A 87 -5.97 -4.77 -2.55
CA LEU A 87 -6.34 -5.35 -1.25
C LEU A 87 -7.57 -4.75 -0.58
N ALA A 88 -8.11 -3.63 -1.08
CA ALA A 88 -9.20 -2.97 -0.40
C ALA A 88 -10.42 -3.90 -0.30
N GLU A 89 -11.07 -3.83 0.86
CA GLU A 89 -12.36 -4.47 1.14
C GLU A 89 -13.44 -3.40 1.31
N PRO A 90 -14.74 -3.78 1.30
CA PRO A 90 -15.83 -2.85 1.58
C PRO A 90 -15.69 -2.05 2.88
N ALA A 91 -15.03 -2.63 3.89
CA ALA A 91 -14.76 -1.95 5.17
C ALA A 91 -13.74 -0.79 5.06
N ASP A 92 -13.02 -0.65 3.95
CA ASP A 92 -12.06 0.44 3.71
C ASP A 92 -12.72 1.67 3.04
N ALA A 93 -13.96 1.54 2.57
CA ALA A 93 -14.63 2.55 1.75
C ALA A 93 -14.71 3.92 2.44
N GLU A 94 -15.09 3.96 3.72
CA GLU A 94 -15.21 5.22 4.48
C GLU A 94 -13.86 5.90 4.68
N LEU A 95 -12.79 5.13 4.94
CA LEU A 95 -11.44 5.66 5.11
C LEU A 95 -10.95 6.29 3.79
N ILE A 96 -11.15 5.61 2.67
CA ILE A 96 -10.75 6.11 1.35
C ILE A 96 -11.58 7.34 0.94
N ALA A 97 -12.86 7.37 1.27
CA ALA A 97 -13.71 8.55 1.06
C ALA A 97 -13.19 9.76 1.84
N GLY A 98 -12.81 9.59 3.11
CA GLY A 98 -12.21 10.64 3.93
C GLY A 98 -10.91 11.20 3.33
N VAL A 99 -10.06 10.35 2.75
CA VAL A 99 -8.87 10.79 1.99
C VAL A 99 -9.25 11.61 0.76
N LEU A 100 -10.26 11.19 -0.01
CA LEU A 100 -10.72 11.91 -1.21
C LEU A 100 -11.29 13.30 -0.88
N GLU A 101 -11.99 13.42 0.24
CA GLU A 101 -12.59 14.68 0.70
C GLU A 101 -11.53 15.67 1.20
N SER A 102 -10.50 15.18 1.89
CA SER A 102 -9.51 16.04 2.56
C SER A 102 -8.28 16.38 1.72
N THR A 103 -7.88 15.51 0.80
CA THR A 103 -6.60 15.67 0.09
C THR A 103 -6.64 16.85 -0.90
N THR A 104 -5.59 17.66 -0.92
CA THR A 104 -5.35 18.67 -1.96
C THR A 104 -4.34 18.20 -3.00
N ASN A 105 -3.72 17.04 -2.79
CA ASN A 105 -2.72 16.46 -3.68
C ASN A 105 -3.41 15.65 -4.79
N GLU A 106 -3.20 16.06 -6.05
CA GLU A 106 -3.85 15.45 -7.22
C GLU A 106 -3.46 13.98 -7.43
N GLU A 107 -2.24 13.61 -7.08
CA GLU A 107 -1.78 12.23 -7.22
C GLU A 107 -2.43 11.32 -6.18
N ILE A 108 -2.48 11.76 -4.91
CA ILE A 108 -3.23 11.05 -3.86
C ILE A 108 -4.68 10.88 -4.30
N ARG A 109 -5.31 11.94 -4.81
CA ARG A 109 -6.69 11.89 -5.31
C ARG A 109 -6.86 10.89 -6.45
N ALA A 110 -5.93 10.83 -7.39
CA ALA A 110 -6.00 9.90 -8.52
C ALA A 110 -5.94 8.44 -8.06
N VAL A 111 -4.99 8.10 -7.18
CA VAL A 111 -4.84 6.72 -6.68
C VAL A 111 -5.99 6.34 -5.74
N ALA A 112 -6.49 7.29 -4.92
CA ALA A 112 -7.62 7.03 -4.04
C ALA A 112 -8.91 6.67 -4.81
N LYS A 113 -9.14 7.26 -6.00
CA LYS A 113 -10.26 6.86 -6.86
C LYS A 113 -10.15 5.41 -7.35
N LEU A 114 -8.93 4.95 -7.64
CA LEU A 114 -8.69 3.57 -8.04
C LEU A 114 -8.93 2.61 -6.86
N ALA A 115 -8.40 2.95 -5.68
CA ALA A 115 -8.62 2.16 -4.46
C ALA A 115 -10.10 2.11 -4.07
N ALA A 116 -10.83 3.21 -4.19
CA ALA A 116 -12.27 3.27 -3.93
C ALA A 116 -13.08 2.32 -4.83
N ALA A 117 -12.68 2.19 -6.11
CA ALA A 117 -13.33 1.26 -7.03
C ALA A 117 -13.16 -0.20 -6.55
N THR A 118 -11.98 -0.56 -6.04
CA THR A 118 -11.71 -1.89 -5.45
C THR A 118 -12.50 -2.10 -4.16
N ALA A 119 -12.61 -1.09 -3.30
CA ALA A 119 -13.39 -1.17 -2.05
C ALA A 119 -14.92 -1.29 -2.29
N HIS A 120 -15.40 -1.28 -3.52
CA HIS A 120 -16.83 -1.38 -3.86
C HIS A 120 -17.19 -2.67 -4.59
N THR A 121 -16.22 -3.54 -4.85
CA THR A 121 -16.43 -4.88 -5.42
C THR A 121 -16.64 -5.92 -4.34
#